data_AF-A0AAE1ZAY2-F1
#
_entry.id   AF-A0AAE1ZAY2-F1
#
_cell.length_a   1.000
_cell.length_b   1.000
_cell.length_c   1.000
_cell.angle_alpha   90.00
_cell.angle_beta   90.00
_cell.angle_gamma   90.00
#
_symmetry.space_group_name_H-M   'P 1'
#
loop_
_entity.id
_entity.type
_entity.pdbx_description
1 polymer ?
#
loop_
_entity_poly.entity_id
_entity_poly.type
_entity_poly.pdbx_seq_one_letter_code
_entity_poly.pdbx_strand_id
1 'polypeptide(L)'
;MPKNKKSDHVDTTVVVDSPDEVKLQRSIGLLTSVTIIVGSMIGSGIFVSPTGILKNVQSIGASLVIWVACGIFSMLGAYCYAELGTMIERSGGDYVYVYEAFGPFIGFLRLWIEVMVVRPGSVAIVALTFAEYVVQPIYPDCGLPVALIKILAALCITFLSFVNSFSIKFSTRIQDIFTFAKLIALIMIIITGFVQIGLGRYDELKEPFADSNWSPGLVANAFYSGFFAYSGWNYLNCMIEEMKNPRKHLPIAIVLSCILVTATYTIANVAYVTVVPVAEILETRAVAV
;
A
#
# COMPACT_ATOMS: atom_id res chain seq x y z
N MET A 1 71.20 14.53 14.73
CA MET A 1 69.90 15.23 14.56
C MET A 1 70.04 16.19 13.38
N PRO A 2 69.10 16.34 12.43
CA PRO A 2 67.77 15.73 12.20
C PRO A 2 67.68 14.92 10.87
N LYS A 3 67.07 13.72 10.84
CA LYS A 3 65.69 13.34 10.42
C LYS A 3 65.38 13.39 8.91
N ASN A 4 65.45 12.18 8.33
CA ASN A 4 64.82 11.65 7.11
C ASN A 4 63.33 12.07 6.98
N LYS A 5 62.92 12.53 5.80
CA LYS A 5 61.51 12.63 5.39
C LYS A 5 61.33 11.78 4.13
N LYS A 6 60.85 10.54 4.32
CA LYS A 6 60.31 9.70 3.23
C LYS A 6 58.98 10.31 2.81
N SER A 7 58.83 10.64 1.53
CA SER A 7 57.53 10.92 0.93
C SER A 7 56.93 9.59 0.49
N ASP A 8 55.95 9.11 1.23
CA ASP A 8 55.10 8.00 0.82
C ASP A 8 54.20 8.47 -0.33
N HIS A 9 54.46 7.98 -1.54
CA HIS A 9 53.53 8.07 -2.65
C HIS A 9 52.31 7.21 -2.31
N VAL A 10 51.24 7.85 -1.85
CA VAL A 10 49.92 7.23 -1.78
C VAL A 10 49.36 7.24 -3.21
N ASP A 11 49.41 6.08 -3.86
CA ASP A 11 48.64 5.81 -5.08
C ASP A 11 47.15 5.97 -4.75
N THR A 12 46.66 7.19 -4.97
CA THR A 12 45.23 7.46 -5.00
C THR A 12 44.80 7.11 -6.41
N THR A 13 44.40 5.86 -6.62
CA THR A 13 43.64 5.47 -7.81
C THR A 13 42.32 6.24 -7.78
N VAL A 14 42.35 7.45 -8.32
CA VAL A 14 41.17 8.21 -8.72
C VAL A 14 40.49 7.36 -9.78
N VAL A 15 39.43 6.65 -9.39
CA VAL A 15 38.49 6.05 -10.32
C VAL A 15 37.89 7.20 -11.11
N VAL A 16 38.37 7.38 -12.34
CA VAL A 16 37.80 8.33 -13.29
C VAL A 16 36.43 7.79 -13.66
N ASP A 17 35.38 8.31 -13.04
CA ASP A 17 33.99 8.10 -13.47
C ASP A 17 33.90 8.53 -14.94
N SER A 18 33.41 7.63 -15.79
CA SER A 18 33.22 7.92 -17.21
C SER A 18 32.11 8.97 -17.38
N PRO A 19 32.28 10.01 -18.20
CA PRO A 19 31.41 11.19 -18.20
C PRO A 19 29.99 10.99 -18.77
N ASP A 20 29.61 9.78 -19.19
CA ASP A 20 28.35 9.52 -19.91
C ASP A 20 27.34 8.62 -19.16
N GLU A 21 27.61 8.20 -17.92
CA GLU A 21 26.67 7.37 -17.17
C GLU A 21 25.75 8.25 -16.30
N VAL A 22 24.52 8.49 -16.78
CA VAL A 22 23.47 9.18 -16.02
C VAL A 22 23.07 8.30 -14.82
N LYS A 23 23.66 8.55 -13.65
CA LYS A 23 23.34 7.86 -12.40
C LYS A 23 22.29 8.65 -11.62
N LEU A 24 21.30 7.94 -11.07
CA LEU A 24 20.32 8.54 -10.17
C LEU A 24 20.98 9.03 -8.88
N GLN A 25 20.58 10.20 -8.39
CA GLN A 25 21.16 10.79 -7.19
C GLN A 25 20.68 10.04 -5.94
N ARG A 26 21.62 9.47 -5.19
CA ARG A 26 21.35 8.77 -3.91
C ARG A 26 20.90 9.74 -2.81
N SER A 27 19.61 10.03 -2.76
CA SER A 27 19.01 11.00 -1.83
C SER A 27 18.17 10.35 -0.72
N ILE A 28 17.68 9.11 -0.93
CA ILE A 28 16.71 8.46 -0.05
C ILE A 28 17.41 7.80 1.16
N GLY A 29 17.10 8.31 2.36
CA GLY A 29 17.55 7.76 3.65
C GLY A 29 16.54 6.77 4.26
N LEU A 30 16.88 6.20 5.42
CA LEU A 30 16.03 5.20 6.09
C LEU A 30 14.65 5.74 6.47
N LEU A 31 14.58 6.92 7.09
CA LEU A 31 13.30 7.52 7.51
C LEU A 31 12.41 7.80 6.29
N THR A 32 12.97 8.39 5.24
CA THR A 32 12.27 8.62 3.97
C THR A 32 11.80 7.31 3.36
N SER A 33 12.60 6.24 3.43
CA SER A 33 12.24 4.90 2.94
C SER A 33 11.01 4.35 3.67
N VAL A 34 10.98 4.45 5.00
CA VAL A 34 9.82 4.04 5.82
C VAL A 34 8.59 4.87 5.46
N THR A 35 8.71 6.19 5.39
CA THR A 35 7.58 7.07 5.03
C THR A 35 7.04 6.77 3.63
N ILE A 36 7.91 6.47 2.66
CA ILE A 36 7.49 6.09 1.30
C ILE A 36 6.69 4.79 1.33
N ILE A 37 7.18 3.74 1.99
CA ILE A 37 6.45 2.45 2.06
C ILE A 37 5.12 2.61 2.82
N VAL A 38 5.14 3.27 3.97
CA VAL A 38 3.92 3.48 4.76
C VAL A 38 2.91 4.30 3.94
N GLY A 39 3.37 5.35 3.26
CA GLY A 39 2.52 6.20 2.43
C GLY A 39 1.99 5.52 1.17
N SER A 40 2.74 4.57 0.60
CA SER A 40 2.33 3.76 -0.55
C SER A 40 1.36 2.65 -0.16
N MET A 41 1.57 1.99 0.98
CA MET A 41 0.71 0.92 1.47
C MET A 41 -0.61 1.46 2.04
N ILE A 42 -0.57 2.51 2.87
CA ILE A 42 -1.78 3.13 3.42
C ILE A 42 -2.50 3.89 2.30
N GLY A 43 -3.40 3.20 1.62
CA GLY A 43 -4.20 3.73 0.52
C GLY A 43 -5.69 3.75 0.81
N SER A 44 -6.50 3.77 -0.24
CA SER A 44 -7.96 3.63 -0.14
C SER A 44 -8.41 2.22 0.27
N GLY A 45 -7.52 1.23 0.18
CA GLY A 45 -7.83 -0.17 0.46
C GLY A 45 -8.37 -0.42 1.88
N ILE A 46 -7.89 0.32 2.89
CA ILE A 46 -8.38 0.20 4.27
C ILE A 46 -9.85 0.61 4.45
N PHE A 47 -10.42 1.36 3.50
CA PHE A 47 -11.82 1.78 3.55
C PHE A 47 -12.77 0.81 2.82
N VAL A 48 -12.24 -0.05 1.94
CA VAL A 48 -13.01 -1.01 1.11
C VAL A 48 -12.83 -2.45 1.59
N SER A 49 -11.59 -2.86 1.87
CA SER A 49 -11.24 -4.23 2.22
C SER A 49 -11.89 -4.77 3.50
N PRO A 50 -12.23 -3.97 4.53
CA PRO A 50 -12.93 -4.49 5.72
C PRO A 50 -14.25 -5.18 5.37
N THR A 51 -15.09 -4.56 4.53
CA THR A 51 -16.33 -5.18 4.03
C THR A 51 -16.03 -6.46 3.26
N GLY A 52 -15.04 -6.42 2.36
CA GLY A 52 -14.66 -7.58 1.54
C GLY A 52 -14.24 -8.78 2.38
N ILE A 53 -13.43 -8.56 3.41
CA ILE A 53 -13.02 -9.61 4.34
C ILE A 53 -14.22 -10.10 5.15
N LEU A 54 -14.95 -9.18 5.79
CA LEU A 54 -16.05 -9.52 6.70
C LEU A 54 -17.19 -10.27 5.99
N LYS A 55 -17.51 -9.93 4.73
CA LYS A 55 -18.49 -10.67 3.91
C LYS A 55 -18.13 -12.14 3.69
N ASN A 56 -16.84 -12.43 3.59
CA ASN A 56 -16.36 -13.79 3.30
C ASN A 56 -16.22 -14.63 4.58
N VAL A 57 -15.69 -14.04 5.66
CA VAL A 57 -15.45 -14.80 6.93
C VAL A 57 -16.57 -14.66 7.96
N GLN A 58 -17.52 -13.75 7.74
CA GLN A 58 -18.76 -13.53 8.50
C GLN A 58 -18.58 -13.20 9.99
N SER A 59 -17.34 -13.01 10.45
CA SER A 59 -17.02 -12.82 11.87
C SER A 59 -15.87 -11.84 12.08
N ILE A 60 -15.95 -11.02 13.12
CA ILE A 60 -14.99 -9.94 13.40
C ILE A 60 -13.61 -10.50 13.74
N GLY A 61 -13.55 -11.47 14.64
CA GLY A 61 -12.34 -12.14 15.09
C GLY A 61 -11.65 -12.86 13.95
N ALA A 62 -12.41 -13.56 13.09
CA ALA A 62 -11.86 -14.16 11.88
C ALA A 62 -11.32 -13.08 10.92
N SER A 63 -12.03 -11.96 10.75
CA SER A 63 -11.56 -10.82 9.95
C SER A 63 -10.23 -10.26 10.45
N LEU A 64 -10.09 -10.05 11.77
CA LEU A 64 -8.84 -9.57 12.39
C LEU A 64 -7.69 -10.57 12.19
N VAL A 65 -7.95 -11.87 12.27
CA VAL A 65 -6.95 -12.91 11.96
C VAL A 65 -6.48 -12.80 10.51
N ILE A 66 -7.40 -12.60 9.55
CA ILE A 66 -7.05 -12.41 8.14
C ILE A 66 -6.22 -11.14 7.93
N TRP A 67 -6.54 -10.03 8.59
CA TRP A 67 -5.74 -8.80 8.52
C TRP A 67 -4.30 -9.02 8.98
N VAL A 68 -4.12 -9.63 10.17
CA VAL A 68 -2.79 -9.92 10.71
C VAL A 68 -2.04 -10.90 9.79
N ALA A 69 -2.72 -11.95 9.31
CA ALA A 69 -2.13 -12.90 8.38
C ALA A 69 -1.67 -12.22 7.08
N CYS A 70 -2.50 -11.38 6.46
CA CYS A 70 -2.12 -10.61 5.26
C CYS A 70 -0.89 -9.74 5.50
N GLY A 71 -0.78 -9.12 6.68
CA GLY A 71 0.40 -8.35 7.08
C GLY A 71 1.67 -9.20 7.17
N ILE A 72 1.59 -10.38 7.80
CA ILE A 72 2.71 -11.32 7.91
C ILE A 72 3.14 -11.81 6.52
N PHE A 73 2.19 -12.25 5.68
CA PHE A 73 2.47 -12.71 4.31
C PHE A 73 3.09 -11.61 3.45
N SER A 74 2.60 -10.37 3.57
CA SER A 74 3.15 -9.22 2.84
C SER A 74 4.56 -8.90 3.30
N MET A 75 4.84 -8.98 4.61
CA MET A 75 6.19 -8.78 5.15
C MET A 75 7.18 -9.84 4.65
N LEU A 76 6.77 -11.12 4.62
CA LEU A 76 7.59 -12.21 4.10
C LEU A 76 7.91 -12.01 2.60
N GLY A 77 6.88 -11.70 1.80
CA GLY A 77 7.05 -11.41 0.37
C GLY A 77 7.95 -10.20 0.12
N ALA A 78 7.79 -9.14 0.91
CA ALA A 78 8.61 -7.94 0.83
C ALA A 78 10.07 -8.22 1.22
N TYR A 79 10.31 -9.12 2.18
CA TYR A 79 11.66 -9.53 2.55
C TYR A 79 12.35 -10.31 1.43
N CYS A 80 11.65 -11.23 0.75
CA CYS A 80 12.17 -11.89 -0.45
C CYS A 80 12.52 -10.87 -1.54
N TYR A 81 11.66 -9.87 -1.74
CA TYR A 81 11.95 -8.79 -2.69
C TYR A 81 13.13 -7.92 -2.25
N ALA A 82 13.33 -7.68 -0.96
CA ALA A 82 14.51 -6.95 -0.50
C ALA A 82 15.80 -7.67 -0.89
N GLU A 83 15.85 -8.99 -0.75
CA GLU A 83 17.00 -9.77 -1.19
C GLU A 83 17.28 -9.55 -2.68
N LEU A 84 16.26 -9.71 -3.52
CA LEU A 84 16.36 -9.48 -4.97
C LEU A 84 16.80 -8.04 -5.30
N GLY A 85 16.24 -7.03 -4.63
CA GLY A 85 16.58 -5.63 -4.85
C GLY A 85 17.99 -5.27 -4.40
N THR A 86 18.54 -5.98 -3.41
CA THR A 86 19.94 -5.80 -3.00
C THR A 86 20.94 -6.60 -3.83
N MET A 87 20.48 -7.62 -4.56
CA MET A 87 21.30 -8.37 -5.53
C MET A 87 21.32 -7.70 -6.90
N ILE A 88 20.18 -7.21 -7.37
CA ILE A 88 20.01 -6.58 -8.68
C ILE A 88 19.68 -5.10 -8.45
N GLU A 89 20.72 -4.28 -8.33
CA GLU A 89 20.64 -2.83 -8.09
C GLU A 89 20.31 -2.06 -9.38
N ARG A 90 19.24 -2.46 -10.08
CA ARG A 90 18.74 -1.80 -11.29
C ARG A 90 17.32 -1.28 -11.08
N SER A 91 17.04 -0.08 -11.56
CA SER A 91 15.70 0.50 -11.59
C SER A 91 14.78 -0.30 -12.52
N GLY A 92 13.54 -0.54 -12.08
CA GLY A 92 12.53 -1.29 -12.84
C GLY A 92 11.87 -2.45 -12.07
N GLY A 93 12.33 -2.73 -10.85
CA GLY A 93 11.64 -3.58 -9.89
C GLY A 93 11.40 -5.01 -10.39
N ASP A 94 10.15 -5.47 -10.27
CA ASP A 94 9.73 -6.84 -10.61
C ASP A 94 9.99 -7.23 -12.07
N TYR A 95 9.82 -6.30 -13.03
CA TYR A 95 10.16 -6.54 -14.42
C TYR A 95 11.62 -6.97 -14.58
N VAL A 96 12.55 -6.24 -13.94
CA VAL A 96 13.98 -6.51 -14.05
C VAL A 96 14.32 -7.86 -13.42
N TYR A 97 13.71 -8.18 -12.27
CA TYR A 97 13.95 -9.46 -11.60
C TYR A 97 13.51 -10.65 -12.45
N VAL A 98 12.34 -10.55 -13.07
CA VAL A 98 11.83 -11.60 -13.97
C VAL A 98 12.65 -11.68 -15.25
N TYR A 99 13.07 -10.53 -15.78
CA TYR A 99 13.91 -10.45 -16.97
C TYR A 99 15.28 -11.12 -16.74
N GLU A 100 15.95 -10.84 -15.63
CA GLU A 100 17.25 -11.43 -15.30
C GLU A 100 17.15 -12.93 -14.97
N ALA A 101 16.07 -13.37 -14.32
CA ALA A 101 15.89 -14.78 -13.93
C ALA A 101 15.43 -15.68 -15.08
N PHE A 102 14.53 -15.20 -15.95
CA PHE A 102 13.82 -16.04 -16.93
C PHE A 102 13.96 -15.55 -18.39
N GLY A 103 14.70 -14.46 -18.60
CA GLY A 103 14.97 -13.92 -19.93
C GLY A 103 13.89 -12.96 -20.47
N PRO A 104 14.10 -12.44 -21.69
CA PRO A 104 13.36 -11.30 -22.22
C PRO A 104 11.88 -11.56 -22.45
N PHE A 105 11.50 -12.78 -22.87
CA PHE A 105 10.10 -13.09 -23.16
C PHE A 105 9.23 -13.11 -21.90
N ILE A 106 9.70 -13.73 -20.82
CA ILE A 106 8.96 -13.78 -19.55
C ILE A 106 8.95 -12.40 -18.88
N GLY A 107 10.05 -11.65 -18.98
CA GLY A 107 10.08 -10.24 -18.61
C GLY A 107 9.03 -9.41 -19.34
N PHE A 108 8.93 -9.56 -20.67
CA PHE A 108 7.89 -8.90 -21.48
C PHE A 108 6.48 -9.28 -21.03
N LEU A 109 6.20 -10.57 -20.77
CA LEU A 109 4.88 -11.01 -20.29
C LEU A 109 4.53 -10.39 -18.93
N ARG A 110 5.48 -10.30 -18.00
CA ARG A 110 5.28 -9.63 -16.71
C ARG A 110 4.88 -8.17 -16.90
N LEU A 111 5.57 -7.45 -17.78
CA LEU A 111 5.27 -6.04 -18.09
C LEU A 111 3.94 -5.88 -18.83
N TRP A 112 3.64 -6.76 -19.78
CA TRP A 112 2.38 -6.77 -20.52
C TRP A 112 1.17 -6.90 -19.58
N ILE A 113 1.23 -7.87 -18.65
CA ILE A 113 0.18 -8.08 -17.65
C ILE A 113 0.06 -6.85 -16.72
N GLU A 114 1.19 -6.25 -16.32
CA GLU A 114 1.19 -5.04 -15.50
C GLU A 114 0.41 -3.90 -16.16
N VAL A 115 0.71 -3.63 -17.42
CA VAL A 115 0.18 -2.47 -18.16
C VAL A 115 -1.25 -2.71 -18.63
N MET A 116 -1.58 -3.92 -19.08
CA MET A 116 -2.89 -4.21 -19.68
C MET A 116 -3.95 -4.62 -18.65
N VAL A 117 -3.55 -5.20 -17.51
CA VAL A 117 -4.48 -5.81 -16.55
C VAL A 117 -4.37 -5.16 -15.18
N VAL A 118 -3.19 -5.23 -14.56
CA VAL A 118 -3.01 -4.87 -13.14
C VAL A 118 -3.24 -3.38 -12.89
N ARG A 119 -2.55 -2.51 -13.65
CA ARG A 119 -2.64 -1.06 -13.47
C ARG A 119 -4.02 -0.50 -13.82
N PRO A 120 -4.63 -0.82 -14.97
CA PRO A 120 -5.98 -0.33 -15.30
C PRO A 120 -7.04 -0.83 -14.31
N GLY A 121 -6.96 -2.11 -13.91
CA GLY A 121 -7.89 -2.69 -12.93
C GLY A 121 -7.81 -1.99 -11.57
N SER A 122 -6.59 -1.71 -11.09
CA SER A 122 -6.38 -1.01 -9.82
C SER A 122 -6.96 0.41 -9.85
N VAL A 123 -6.72 1.16 -10.93
CA VAL A 123 -7.27 2.51 -11.10
C VAL A 123 -8.80 2.48 -11.17
N ALA A 124 -9.38 1.50 -11.88
CA ALA A 124 -10.83 1.35 -11.98
C ALA A 124 -11.50 1.07 -10.63
N ILE A 125 -10.94 0.16 -9.82
CA ILE A 125 -11.49 -0.16 -8.48
C ILE A 125 -11.48 1.10 -7.60
N VAL A 126 -10.37 1.84 -7.56
CA VAL A 126 -10.26 3.06 -6.75
C VAL A 126 -11.24 4.14 -7.23
N ALA A 127 -11.39 4.33 -8.55
CA ALA A 127 -12.31 5.31 -9.10
C ALA A 127 -13.79 4.96 -8.84
N LEU A 128 -14.15 3.67 -8.95
CA LEU A 128 -15.49 3.19 -8.60
C LEU A 128 -15.78 3.38 -7.12
N THR A 129 -14.80 3.07 -6.26
CA THR A 129 -14.88 3.30 -4.82
C THR A 129 -15.13 4.78 -4.52
N PHE A 130 -14.36 5.69 -5.13
CA PHE A 130 -14.57 7.13 -4.99
C PHE A 130 -15.99 7.55 -5.39
N ALA A 131 -16.49 7.06 -6.52
CA ALA A 131 -17.82 7.37 -6.98
C ALA A 131 -18.92 6.82 -6.04
N GLU A 132 -18.75 5.62 -5.49
CA GLU A 132 -19.65 5.07 -4.46
C GLU A 132 -19.67 5.97 -3.21
N TYR A 133 -18.51 6.38 -2.69
CA TYR A 133 -18.42 7.29 -1.54
C TYR A 133 -19.09 8.65 -1.77
N VAL A 134 -19.03 9.19 -2.98
CA VAL A 134 -19.66 10.48 -3.32
C VAL A 134 -21.18 10.37 -3.43
N VAL A 135 -21.69 9.25 -3.95
CA VAL A 135 -23.11 9.07 -4.23
C VAL A 135 -23.89 8.55 -3.02
N GLN A 136 -23.26 7.74 -2.15
CA GLN A 136 -23.93 7.11 -1.00
C GLN A 136 -24.68 8.10 -0.08
N PRO A 137 -24.13 9.28 0.30
CA PRO A 137 -24.87 10.24 1.13
C PRO A 137 -26.10 10.85 0.46
N ILE A 138 -26.17 10.82 -0.89
CA ILE A 138 -27.28 11.37 -1.67
C ILE A 138 -28.43 10.34 -1.80
N TYR A 139 -28.10 9.05 -1.72
CA TYR A 139 -29.02 7.92 -1.85
C TYR A 139 -28.95 6.99 -0.62
N PRO A 140 -29.28 7.46 0.60
CA PRO A 140 -29.07 6.70 1.83
C PRO A 140 -29.91 5.41 1.90
N ASP A 141 -31.18 5.47 1.47
CA ASP A 141 -32.15 4.37 1.64
C ASP A 141 -32.50 3.63 0.33
N CYS A 142 -31.71 3.83 -0.72
CA CYS A 142 -32.05 3.29 -2.05
C CYS A 142 -30.82 2.77 -2.80
N GLY A 143 -31.07 1.82 -3.72
CA GLY A 143 -30.01 1.22 -4.51
C GLY A 143 -29.28 2.27 -5.36
N LEU A 144 -27.96 2.35 -5.17
CA LEU A 144 -27.09 3.25 -5.92
C LEU A 144 -27.24 3.07 -7.44
N PRO A 145 -27.53 4.13 -8.21
CA PRO A 145 -27.63 4.02 -9.67
C PRO A 145 -26.27 3.66 -10.30
N VAL A 146 -26.15 2.42 -10.79
CA VAL A 146 -24.88 1.89 -11.35
C VAL A 146 -24.33 2.76 -12.48
N ALA A 147 -25.21 3.32 -13.31
CA ALA A 147 -24.80 4.23 -14.39
C ALA A 147 -24.14 5.51 -13.86
N LEU A 148 -24.68 6.09 -12.79
CA LEU A 148 -24.12 7.30 -12.16
C LEU A 148 -22.73 7.04 -11.58
N ILE A 149 -22.56 5.93 -10.85
CA ILE A 149 -21.25 5.52 -10.31
C ILE A 149 -20.22 5.38 -11.44
N LYS A 150 -20.58 4.66 -12.52
CA LYS A 150 -19.66 4.45 -13.65
C LYS A 150 -19.29 5.73 -14.37
N ILE A 151 -20.24 6.65 -14.57
CA ILE A 151 -19.99 7.95 -15.21
C ILE A 151 -19.07 8.79 -14.33
N LEU A 152 -19.35 8.89 -13.03
CA LEU A 152 -18.50 9.64 -12.09
C LEU A 152 -17.09 9.05 -11.99
N ALA A 153 -16.95 7.72 -11.96
CA ALA A 153 -15.65 7.06 -11.96
C ALA A 153 -14.87 7.36 -13.25
N ALA A 154 -15.52 7.29 -14.42
CA ALA A 154 -14.90 7.62 -15.71
C ALA A 154 -14.47 9.09 -15.80
N LEU A 155 -15.29 10.02 -15.30
CA LEU A 155 -14.97 11.44 -15.21
C LEU A 155 -13.78 11.68 -14.28
N CYS A 156 -13.73 11.02 -13.12
CA CYS A 156 -12.63 11.11 -12.16
C CYS A 156 -11.31 10.65 -12.79
N ILE A 157 -11.30 9.49 -13.46
CA ILE A 157 -10.12 8.97 -14.18
C ILE A 157 -9.67 9.97 -15.25
N THR A 158 -10.59 10.42 -16.11
CA THR A 158 -10.27 11.33 -17.22
C THR A 158 -9.72 12.67 -16.70
N PHE A 159 -10.32 13.21 -15.64
CA PHE A 159 -9.87 14.44 -15.00
C PHE A 159 -8.46 14.31 -14.41
N LEU A 160 -8.20 13.25 -13.63
CA LEU A 160 -6.89 13.03 -13.03
C LEU A 160 -5.83 12.73 -14.09
N SER A 161 -6.16 11.98 -15.15
CA SER A 161 -5.27 11.77 -16.30
C SER A 161 -4.91 13.08 -17.00
N PHE A 162 -5.88 13.99 -17.18
CA PHE A 162 -5.64 15.31 -17.73
C PHE A 162 -4.73 16.15 -16.82
N VAL A 163 -5.01 16.19 -15.52
CA VAL A 163 -4.20 16.90 -14.52
C VAL A 163 -2.75 16.40 -14.52
N ASN A 164 -2.57 15.07 -14.52
CA ASN A 164 -1.26 14.43 -14.54
C ASN A 164 -0.48 14.71 -15.82
N SER A 165 -1.18 14.87 -16.96
CA SER A 165 -0.57 15.19 -18.25
C SER A 165 -0.22 16.68 -18.39
N PHE A 166 -0.92 17.57 -17.68
CA PHE A 166 -0.74 19.02 -17.79
C PHE A 166 0.34 19.59 -16.87
N SER A 167 0.38 19.18 -15.59
CA SER A 167 1.36 19.72 -14.65
C SER A 167 1.70 18.75 -13.53
N ILE A 168 2.95 18.26 -13.54
CA ILE A 168 3.50 17.39 -12.50
C ILE A 168 3.46 18.10 -11.14
N LYS A 169 3.84 19.38 -11.05
CA LYS A 169 3.85 20.14 -9.78
C LYS A 169 2.45 20.26 -9.18
N PHE A 170 1.42 20.44 -10.02
CA PHE A 170 0.04 20.52 -9.54
C PHE A 170 -0.47 19.15 -9.09
N SER A 171 -0.18 18.10 -9.85
CA SER A 171 -0.49 16.70 -9.48
C SER A 171 0.13 16.33 -8.13
N THR A 172 1.42 16.63 -7.90
CA THR A 172 2.09 16.36 -6.62
C THR A 172 1.41 17.06 -5.46
N ARG A 173 1.00 18.34 -5.61
CA ARG A 173 0.27 19.06 -4.56
C ARG A 173 -1.09 18.42 -4.23
N ILE A 174 -1.83 17.99 -5.25
CA ILE A 174 -3.11 17.28 -5.05
C ILE A 174 -2.88 15.97 -4.29
N GLN A 175 -1.85 15.20 -4.68
CA GLN A 175 -1.47 13.96 -4.01
C GLN A 175 -1.10 14.18 -2.53
N ASP A 176 -0.35 15.24 -2.22
CA ASP A 176 0.00 15.58 -0.83
C ASP A 176 -1.26 15.85 0.00
N ILE A 177 -2.20 16.66 -0.51
CA ILE A 177 -3.46 16.96 0.16
C ILE A 177 -4.24 15.68 0.45
N PHE A 178 -4.42 14.81 -0.54
CA PHE A 178 -5.13 13.54 -0.34
C PHE A 178 -4.40 12.61 0.63
N THR A 179 -3.07 12.65 0.66
CA THR A 179 -2.26 11.86 1.59
C THR A 179 -2.45 12.32 3.03
N PHE A 180 -2.51 13.62 3.29
CA PHE A 180 -2.82 14.12 4.63
C PHE A 180 -4.28 13.85 5.00
N ALA A 181 -5.22 14.05 4.07
CA ALA A 181 -6.65 13.80 4.31
C ALA A 181 -6.92 12.34 4.72
N LYS A 182 -6.35 11.35 4.01
CA LYS A 182 -6.54 9.92 4.35
C LYS A 182 -5.96 9.58 5.73
N LEU A 183 -4.81 10.16 6.10
CA LEU A 183 -4.20 9.93 7.42
C LEU A 183 -5.03 10.56 8.55
N ILE A 184 -5.54 11.77 8.34
CA ILE A 184 -6.43 12.43 9.31
C ILE A 184 -7.71 11.61 9.51
N ALA A 185 -8.34 11.16 8.43
CA ALA A 185 -9.53 10.31 8.50
C ALA A 185 -9.27 9.03 9.31
N LEU A 186 -8.15 8.36 9.04
CA LEU A 186 -7.76 7.14 9.75
C LEU A 186 -7.51 7.39 11.25
N ILE A 187 -6.83 8.49 11.59
CA ILE A 187 -6.60 8.88 12.99
C ILE A 187 -7.92 9.19 13.70
N MET A 188 -8.85 9.89 13.04
CA MET A 188 -10.17 10.17 13.61
C MET A 188 -10.96 8.88 13.90
N ILE A 189 -10.94 7.92 12.98
CA ILE A 189 -11.58 6.61 13.18
C ILE A 189 -10.98 5.90 14.39
N ILE A 190 -9.65 5.86 14.48
CA ILE A 190 -8.96 5.21 15.61
C ILE A 190 -9.32 5.87 16.94
N ILE A 191 -9.27 7.21 17.03
CA ILE A 191 -9.59 7.95 18.26
C ILE A 191 -11.05 7.72 18.66
N THR A 192 -11.99 7.84 17.72
CA THR A 192 -13.43 7.63 18.00
C THR A 192 -13.70 6.20 18.46
N GLY A 193 -13.06 5.20 17.84
CA GLY A 193 -13.15 3.80 18.28
C GLY A 193 -12.67 3.59 19.72
N PHE A 194 -11.53 4.18 20.10
CA PHE A 194 -11.04 4.12 21.49
C PHE A 194 -11.99 4.82 22.49
N VAL A 195 -12.59 5.94 22.10
CA VAL A 195 -13.58 6.62 22.93
C VAL A 195 -14.82 5.75 23.14
N GLN A 196 -15.34 5.09 22.09
CA GLN A 196 -16.49 4.17 22.22
C GLN A 196 -16.18 2.99 23.15
N ILE A 197 -14.97 2.42 23.06
CA ILE A 197 -14.52 1.36 23.97
C ILE A 197 -14.47 1.88 25.42
N GLY A 198 -13.93 3.08 25.64
CA GLY A 198 -13.90 3.73 26.96
C GLY A 198 -15.29 4.03 27.55
N LEU A 199 -16.30 4.22 26.68
CA LEU A 199 -17.71 4.37 27.06
C LEU A 199 -18.42 3.02 27.29
N GLY A 200 -17.72 1.89 27.16
CA GLY A 200 -18.26 0.55 27.35
C GLY A 200 -19.03 -0.02 26.15
N ARG A 201 -18.97 0.63 24.97
CA ARG A 201 -19.66 0.20 23.75
C ARG A 201 -18.77 -0.71 22.91
N TYR A 202 -18.66 -1.96 23.35
CA TYR A 202 -17.87 -3.00 22.68
C TYR A 202 -18.69 -4.30 22.52
N ASP A 203 -20.01 -4.19 22.41
CA ASP A 203 -20.92 -5.34 22.36
C ASP A 203 -20.59 -6.29 21.20
N GLU A 204 -20.27 -5.74 20.02
CA GLU A 204 -19.83 -6.49 18.84
C GLU A 204 -18.55 -7.31 19.09
N LEU A 205 -17.70 -6.90 20.06
CA LEU A 205 -16.45 -7.58 20.40
C LEU A 205 -16.61 -8.68 21.45
N LYS A 206 -17.82 -8.90 22.01
CA LYS A 206 -18.04 -9.90 23.07
C LYS A 206 -17.96 -11.34 22.57
N GLU A 207 -18.50 -11.60 21.39
CA GLU A 207 -18.46 -12.91 20.73
C GLU A 207 -17.74 -12.80 19.37
N PRO A 208 -16.44 -12.46 19.37
CA PRO A 208 -15.77 -12.01 18.16
C PRO A 208 -15.66 -13.12 17.11
N PHE A 209 -15.81 -14.40 17.48
CA PHE A 209 -15.73 -15.53 16.54
C PHE A 209 -17.10 -16.15 16.22
N ALA A 210 -18.21 -15.56 16.68
CA ALA A 210 -19.55 -16.03 16.33
C ALA A 210 -19.72 -16.07 14.80
N ASP A 211 -20.39 -17.11 14.30
CA ASP A 211 -20.68 -17.35 12.87
C ASP A 211 -19.46 -17.37 11.93
N SER A 212 -18.26 -17.61 12.46
CA SER A 212 -17.02 -17.66 11.66
C SER A 212 -17.09 -18.70 10.54
N ASN A 213 -16.87 -18.24 9.31
CA ASN A 213 -16.81 -19.10 8.15
C ASN A 213 -15.34 -19.35 7.72
N TRP A 214 -14.87 -20.56 7.98
CA TRP A 214 -13.51 -21.02 7.64
C TRP A 214 -13.45 -21.84 6.35
N SER A 215 -14.47 -21.75 5.50
CA SER A 215 -14.45 -22.41 4.20
C SER A 215 -13.21 -21.96 3.40
N PRO A 216 -12.36 -22.88 2.92
CA PRO A 216 -11.10 -22.51 2.26
C PRO A 216 -11.27 -21.53 1.09
N GLY A 217 -12.35 -21.66 0.32
CA GLY A 217 -12.64 -20.76 -0.81
C GLY A 217 -13.00 -19.34 -0.37
N LEU A 218 -13.79 -19.19 0.69
CA LEU A 218 -14.17 -17.87 1.23
C LEU A 218 -12.99 -17.22 1.94
N VAL A 219 -12.21 -18.00 2.69
CA VAL A 219 -10.96 -17.53 3.29
C VAL A 219 -9.99 -17.04 2.22
N ALA A 220 -9.84 -17.73 1.09
CA ALA A 220 -9.02 -17.26 -0.03
C ALA A 220 -9.52 -15.92 -0.60
N ASN A 221 -10.84 -15.74 -0.77
CA ASN A 221 -11.44 -14.46 -1.18
C ASN A 221 -11.19 -13.33 -0.17
N ALA A 222 -11.20 -13.66 1.13
CA ALA A 222 -10.85 -12.72 2.18
C ALA A 222 -9.37 -12.29 2.08
N PHE A 223 -8.46 -13.22 1.82
CA PHE A 223 -7.04 -12.91 1.55
C PHE A 223 -6.87 -12.00 0.32
N TYR A 224 -7.61 -12.23 -0.78
CA TYR A 224 -7.57 -11.32 -1.92
C TYR A 224 -7.96 -9.88 -1.54
N SER A 225 -9.01 -9.73 -0.73
CA SER A 225 -9.45 -8.42 -0.23
C SER A 225 -8.41 -7.79 0.70
N GLY A 226 -7.78 -8.58 1.58
CA GLY A 226 -6.72 -8.11 2.47
C GLY A 226 -5.45 -7.70 1.71
N PHE A 227 -4.95 -8.54 0.80
CA PHE A 227 -3.76 -8.22 0.00
C PHE A 227 -3.92 -6.98 -0.87
N PHE A 228 -5.14 -6.68 -1.33
CA PHE A 228 -5.43 -5.42 -2.01
C PHE A 228 -5.09 -4.20 -1.11
N ALA A 229 -5.45 -4.24 0.18
CA ALA A 229 -5.13 -3.15 1.12
C ALA A 229 -3.65 -3.07 1.50
N TYR A 230 -2.92 -4.18 1.44
CA TYR A 230 -1.48 -4.22 1.71
C TYR A 230 -0.60 -3.96 0.48
N SER A 231 -1.19 -3.76 -0.70
CA SER A 231 -0.43 -3.47 -1.93
C SER A 231 0.45 -2.23 -1.77
N GLY A 232 1.64 -2.23 -2.39
CA GLY A 232 2.57 -1.09 -2.39
C GLY A 232 3.85 -1.25 -1.57
N TRP A 233 4.05 -2.41 -0.92
CA TRP A 233 5.28 -2.72 -0.18
C TRP A 233 6.52 -2.85 -1.07
N ASN A 234 6.35 -3.18 -2.35
CA ASN A 234 7.43 -3.37 -3.33
C ASN A 234 7.93 -2.06 -3.97
N TYR A 235 7.42 -0.89 -3.56
CA TYR A 235 7.71 0.36 -4.24
C TYR A 235 9.19 0.79 -4.14
N LEU A 236 9.85 0.56 -3.00
CA LEU A 236 11.27 0.91 -2.83
C LEU A 236 12.20 0.13 -3.75
N ASN A 237 11.83 -1.09 -4.16
CA ASN A 237 12.61 -1.87 -5.11
C ASN A 237 12.74 -1.17 -6.47
N CYS A 238 11.77 -0.33 -6.84
CA CYS A 238 11.83 0.46 -8.07
C CYS A 238 12.74 1.70 -7.93
N MET A 239 13.00 2.15 -6.71
CA MET A 239 13.79 3.34 -6.38
C MET A 239 15.14 2.98 -5.74
N ILE A 240 15.61 1.75 -5.94
CA ILE A 240 16.75 1.20 -5.22
C ILE A 240 18.05 1.98 -5.50
N GLU A 241 18.20 2.47 -6.74
CA GLU A 241 19.35 3.26 -7.18
C GLU A 241 19.41 4.65 -6.50
N GLU A 242 18.28 5.17 -6.03
CA GLU A 242 18.19 6.45 -5.31
C GLU A 242 18.44 6.31 -3.80
N MET A 243 18.59 5.08 -3.29
CA MET A 243 18.83 4.82 -1.86
C MET A 243 20.31 5.01 -1.48
N LYS A 244 20.57 5.67 -0.35
CA LYS A 244 21.94 5.90 0.16
C LYS A 244 22.66 4.61 0.58
N ASN A 245 21.94 3.68 1.21
CA ASN A 245 22.47 2.39 1.67
C ASN A 245 21.40 1.29 1.54
N PRO A 246 21.14 0.80 0.31
CA PRO A 246 20.04 -0.13 0.04
C PRO A 246 20.16 -1.42 0.85
N ARG A 247 21.36 -2.01 0.94
CA ARG A 247 21.61 -3.27 1.66
C ARG A 247 21.21 -3.24 3.13
N LYS A 248 21.37 -2.09 3.79
CA LYS A 248 20.98 -1.93 5.20
C LYS A 248 19.58 -1.34 5.35
N HIS A 249 19.25 -0.32 4.57
CA HIS A 249 18.02 0.45 4.79
C HIS A 249 16.78 -0.23 4.22
N LEU A 250 16.88 -0.94 3.09
CA LEU A 250 15.74 -1.60 2.47
C LEU A 250 15.09 -2.65 3.39
N PRO A 251 15.81 -3.66 3.93
CA PRO A 251 15.19 -4.68 4.77
C PRO A 251 14.60 -4.08 6.06
N ILE A 252 15.30 -3.11 6.68
CA ILE A 252 14.81 -2.42 7.88
C ILE A 252 13.55 -1.61 7.57
N ALA A 253 13.54 -0.87 6.46
CA ALA A 253 12.39 -0.06 6.07
C ALA A 253 11.16 -0.92 5.80
N ILE A 254 11.32 -2.06 5.12
CA ILE A 254 10.23 -2.99 4.83
C ILE A 254 9.62 -3.55 6.12
N VAL A 255 10.44 -4.09 7.02
CA VAL A 255 9.95 -4.72 8.25
C VAL A 255 9.23 -3.69 9.14
N LEU A 256 9.84 -2.53 9.36
CA LEU A 256 9.24 -1.48 10.18
C LEU A 256 7.92 -0.99 9.58
N SER A 257 7.87 -0.81 8.26
CA SER A 257 6.67 -0.32 7.58
C SER A 257 5.56 -1.36 7.60
N CYS A 258 5.86 -2.64 7.34
CA CYS A 258 4.85 -3.71 7.36
C CYS A 258 4.26 -3.90 8.77
N ILE A 259 5.07 -3.83 9.82
CA ILE A 259 4.60 -3.90 11.21
C ILE A 259 3.71 -2.70 11.53
N LEU A 260 4.14 -1.48 11.18
CA LEU A 260 3.39 -0.25 11.43
C LEU A 260 2.03 -0.29 10.72
N VAL A 261 2.00 -0.66 9.44
CA VAL A 261 0.77 -0.73 8.65
C VAL A 261 -0.15 -1.83 9.19
N THR A 262 0.39 -2.99 9.55
CA THR A 262 -0.40 -4.08 10.13
C THR A 262 -1.03 -3.69 11.45
N ALA A 263 -0.27 -3.05 12.35
CA ALA A 263 -0.81 -2.53 13.59
C ALA A 263 -1.90 -1.49 13.34
N THR A 264 -1.65 -0.55 12.43
CA THR A 264 -2.61 0.53 12.09
C THR A 264 -3.90 -0.04 11.51
N TYR A 265 -3.81 -0.96 10.55
CA TYR A 265 -4.97 -1.60 9.93
C TYR A 265 -5.76 -2.44 10.92
N THR A 266 -5.08 -3.19 11.80
CA THR A 266 -5.76 -3.99 12.82
C THR A 266 -6.50 -3.09 13.81
N ILE A 267 -5.87 -2.03 14.30
CA ILE A 267 -6.49 -1.06 15.23
C ILE A 267 -7.66 -0.34 14.56
N ALA A 268 -7.52 0.06 13.29
CA ALA A 268 -8.60 0.69 12.55
C ALA A 268 -9.81 -0.25 12.37
N ASN A 269 -9.59 -1.54 12.11
CA ASN A 269 -10.68 -2.52 12.02
C ASN A 269 -11.37 -2.76 13.35
N VAL A 270 -10.63 -2.77 14.47
CA VAL A 270 -11.23 -2.79 15.81
C VAL A 270 -12.06 -1.53 16.06
N ALA A 271 -11.60 -0.37 15.60
CA ALA A 271 -12.34 0.88 15.73
C ALA A 271 -13.61 0.91 14.85
N TYR A 272 -13.59 0.34 13.64
CA TYR A 272 -14.77 0.30 12.78
C TYR A 272 -15.93 -0.45 13.44
N VAL A 273 -15.66 -1.62 14.02
CA VAL A 273 -16.71 -2.47 14.61
C VAL A 273 -17.26 -1.93 15.93
N THR A 274 -16.61 -0.94 16.56
CA THR A 274 -17.14 -0.27 17.76
C THR A 274 -17.97 0.97 17.42
N VAL A 275 -17.85 1.49 16.20
CA VAL A 275 -18.58 2.66 15.73
C VAL A 275 -19.76 2.27 14.84
N VAL A 276 -19.60 1.25 13.99
CA VAL A 276 -20.59 0.82 12.99
C VAL A 276 -21.00 -0.64 13.28
N PRO A 277 -22.30 -0.94 13.41
CA PRO A 277 -22.78 -2.32 13.55
C PRO A 277 -22.36 -3.20 12.38
N VAL A 278 -22.06 -4.48 12.64
CA VAL A 278 -21.60 -5.43 11.60
C VAL A 278 -22.58 -5.57 10.45
N ALA A 279 -23.89 -5.55 10.74
CA ALA A 279 -24.93 -5.63 9.72
C ALA A 279 -24.81 -4.49 8.68
N GLU A 280 -24.53 -3.27 9.13
CA GLU A 280 -24.39 -2.09 8.28
C GLU A 280 -23.07 -2.14 7.46
N ILE A 281 -21.99 -2.67 8.05
CA ILE A 281 -20.73 -2.94 7.35
C ILE A 281 -20.92 -3.95 6.21
N LEU A 282 -21.80 -4.94 6.40
CA LEU A 282 -22.10 -5.97 5.40
C LEU A 282 -23.03 -5.46 4.29
N GLU A 283 -23.90 -4.50 4.55
CA GLU A 283 -24.76 -3.92 3.51
C GLU A 283 -23.98 -2.95 2.60
N THR A 284 -23.05 -2.20 3.19
CA THR A 284 -22.29 -1.18 2.46
C THR A 284 -21.02 -1.77 1.82
N ARG A 285 -20.66 -1.36 0.61
CA ARG A 285 -19.38 -1.76 -0.03
C ARG A 285 -18.15 -1.04 0.53
N ALA A 286 -18.39 0.05 1.27
CA ALA A 286 -17.40 1.04 1.67
C ALA A 286 -17.72 1.49 3.11
N VAL A 287 -16.81 1.27 4.06
CA VAL A 287 -17.12 1.32 5.51
C VAL A 287 -17.06 2.73 6.12
N ALA A 288 -16.65 3.73 5.34
CA ALA A 288 -16.35 5.08 5.83
C ALA A 288 -17.36 6.14 5.38
N VAL A 289 -18.61 5.74 5.09
CA VAL A 289 -19.75 6.64 4.86
C VAL A 289 -20.59 6.70 6.12
#